data_AF-A0A381N6P6-F1
#
_entry.id   AF-A0A381N6P6-F1
#
_cell.length_a   1.000
_cell.length_b   1.000
_cell.length_c   1.000
_cell.angle_alpha   90.00
_cell.angle_beta   90.00
_cell.angle_gamma   90.00
#
_symmetry.space_group_name_H-M   'P 1'
#
loop_
_entity.id
_entity.type
_entity.pdbx_description
1 polymer ?
#
loop_
_entity_poly.entity_id
_entity_poly.type
_entity_poly.pdbx_seq_one_letter_code
_entity_poly.pdbx_strand_id
1 'polypeptide(L)' 'MNALAAQVWHFWLAVPLAIGTVLGVLQLVAGYITKVVAPRYPKR' A
#
# COMPACT_ATOMS: atom_id res chain seq x y z
N MET A 1 -11.12 -18.97 25.79
CA MET A 1 -10.56 -18.17 24.67
C MET A 1 -9.40 -17.35 25.23
N ASN A 2 -8.17 -17.80 25.05
CA ASN A 2 -6.99 -17.18 25.68
C ASN A 2 -6.59 -15.89 24.95
N ALA A 3 -7.08 -14.75 25.43
CA ALA A 3 -6.83 -13.41 24.87
C ALA A 3 -5.32 -13.07 24.76
N LEU A 4 -4.47 -13.67 25.61
CA LEU A 4 -3.03 -13.41 25.64
C LEU A 4 -2.29 -13.94 24.41
N ALA A 5 -2.66 -15.12 23.91
CA ALA A 5 -2.10 -15.67 22.66
C ALA A 5 -2.58 -14.86 21.44
N ALA A 6 -3.77 -14.28 21.54
CA ALA A 6 -4.35 -13.45 20.50
C ALA A 6 -3.65 -12.07 20.35
N GLN A 7 -2.90 -11.60 21.35
CA GLN A 7 -2.34 -10.25 21.33
C GLN A 7 -1.02 -10.15 20.53
N VAL A 8 -0.17 -11.19 20.58
CA VAL A 8 1.16 -11.16 19.93
C VAL A 8 1.08 -11.32 18.41
N TRP A 9 0.16 -12.14 17.89
CA TRP A 9 0.09 -12.41 16.44
C TRP A 9 -0.39 -11.20 15.61
N HIS A 10 -1.28 -10.37 16.16
CA HIS A 10 -1.74 -9.14 15.49
C HIS A 10 -0.64 -8.09 15.37
N PHE A 11 0.30 -8.03 16.33
CA PHE A 11 1.43 -7.10 16.24
C PHE A 11 2.23 -7.33 14.96
N TRP A 12 2.43 -8.59 14.57
CA TRP A 12 3.15 -8.95 13.35
C TRP A 12 2.35 -8.73 12.07
N LEU A 13 1.03 -8.60 12.12
CA LEU A 13 0.22 -8.21 10.97
C LEU A 13 0.32 -6.72 10.65
N ALA A 14 0.57 -5.89 11.66
CA ALA A 14 0.71 -4.45 11.45
C ALA A 14 1.83 -4.14 10.43
N VAL A 15 2.91 -4.93 10.44
CA VAL A 15 4.06 -4.78 9.53
C VAL A 15 3.69 -5.00 8.05
N PRO A 16 3.18 -6.18 7.60
CA PRO A 16 2.79 -6.38 6.21
C PRO A 16 1.62 -5.48 5.80
N LEU A 17 0.68 -5.16 6.70
CA LEU A 17 -0.40 -4.23 6.41
C LEU A 17 0.12 -2.80 6.17
N ALA A 18 1.06 -2.33 6.98
CA ALA A 18 1.69 -1.03 6.78
C ALA A 18 2.46 -0.99 5.46
N ILE A 19 3.26 -2.02 5.17
CA ILE A 19 4.00 -2.13 3.90
C ILE A 19 3.02 -2.15 2.73
N GLY A 20 1.97 -2.98 2.78
CA GLY A 20 0.95 -3.07 1.74
C GLY A 20 0.23 -1.75 1.51
N THR A 21 -0.05 -0.99 2.58
CA THR A 21 -0.67 0.33 2.50
C THR A 21 0.24 1.33 1.81
N VAL A 22 1.52 1.38 2.20
CA VAL A 22 2.51 2.27 1.58
C VAL A 22 2.70 1.94 0.10
N LEU A 23 2.87 0.67 -0.23
CA LEU A 23 2.98 0.21 -1.62
C LEU A 23 1.73 0.54 -2.43
N GLY A 24 0.54 0.35 -1.85
CA GLY A 24 -0.74 0.68 -2.48
C GLY A 24 -0.85 2.16 -2.83
N VAL A 25 -0.47 3.04 -1.90
CA VAL A 25 -0.46 4.50 -2.15
C VAL A 25 0.55 4.87 -3.25
N LEU A 26 1.77 4.32 -3.20
CA LEU A 26 2.77 4.54 -4.25
C LEU A 26 2.26 4.08 -5.62
N GLN A 27 1.60 2.92 -5.67
CA GLN A 27 1.05 2.37 -6.90
C GLN A 27 -0.12 3.20 -7.44
N LEU A 28 -0.96 3.74 -6.55
CA LEU A 28 -2.03 4.66 -6.92
C LEU A 28 -1.46 5.92 -7.57
N VAL A 29 -0.46 6.55 -6.94
CA VAL A 29 0.19 7.77 -7.46
C VAL A 29 0.91 7.50 -8.77
N ALA A 30 1.71 6.44 -8.85
CA ALA A 30 2.39 6.04 -10.08
C ALA A 30 1.40 5.72 -11.20
N GLY A 31 0.30 5.05 -10.88
CA GLY A 31 -0.80 4.77 -11.80
C GLY A 31 -1.43 6.06 -12.33
N TYR A 32 -1.72 7.02 -11.46
CA TYR A 32 -2.26 8.32 -11.86
C TYR A 32 -1.32 9.06 -12.81
N ILE A 33 -0.03 9.14 -12.47
CA ILE A 33 0.95 9.83 -13.32
C ILE A 33 1.06 9.13 -14.68
N THR A 34 1.18 7.80 -14.71
CA THR A 34 1.43 7.05 -15.96
C THR A 34 0.18 6.89 -16.84
N LYS A 35 -1.01 6.80 -16.25
CA LYS A 35 -2.26 6.53 -16.98
C LYS A 35 -3.10 7.77 -17.22
N VAL A 36 -2.99 8.80 -16.39
CA VAL A 36 -3.77 10.04 -16.52
C VAL A 36 -2.89 11.19 -17.01
N VAL A 37 -1.76 11.44 -16.35
CA VAL A 37 -0.91 12.60 -16.66
C VAL A 37 -0.08 12.40 -17.92
N ALA A 38 0.61 11.27 -18.06
CA ALA A 38 1.53 11.02 -19.17
C ALA A 38 0.85 11.04 -20.55
N PRO A 39 -0.36 10.45 -20.75
CA PRO A 39 -1.06 10.55 -22.04
C PRO A 39 -1.51 11.98 -22.37
N ARG A 40 -1.75 12.83 -21.35
CA ARG A 40 -2.08 14.25 -21.55
C ARG A 40 -0.88 15.05 -22.05
N TYR A 41 0.34 14.65 -21.71
CA TYR A 41 1.59 15.29 -22.14
C TYR A 41 2.51 14.29 -22.83
N PRO A 42 2.17 13.86 -24.06
CA PRO A 42 3.02 12.94 -24.80
C PRO A 42 4.39 13.57 -25.01
N LYS A 43 5.45 12.86 -24.63
CA LYS A 43 6.83 13.28 -24.89
C LYS A 43 7.03 13.35 -26.41
N ARG A 44 7.39 14.53 -26.93
CA ARG A 44 7.87 14.72 -28.31
C ARG A 44 9.26 14.12 -28.47
#